data_AF-A0A4V1D3E5-F1
#
_entry.id   AF-A0A4V1D3E5-F1
#
_cell.length_a   1.000
_cell.length_b   1.000
_cell.length_c   1.000
_cell.angle_alpha   90.00
_cell.angle_beta   90.00
_cell.angle_gamma   90.00
#
_symmetry.space_group_name_H-M   'P 1'
#
loop_
_entity.id
_entity.type
_entity.pdbx_description
1 polymer ?
#
loop_
_entity_poly.entity_id
_entity_poly.type
_entity_poly.pdbx_seq_one_letter_code
_entity_poly.pdbx_strand_id
1 'polypeptide(L)'
;MAQYKVRSGQNIYDVALTLYGSIEGIFDLLISNEWLNMETQLSYGMVLNYHEEFAINKSIVIWLKDNNVLVKNGEHIYHYLDIEELVKSHIATYHSAIYNSLSEMSSDEQNMYWESLYTPRIVIHQQGQTTDMIMRLKADTHLIVDWGDYSAPQIVEGTEEQEVEHCYKGSGKHIITFYGDFECSKLDFRELNGIYYPLGTIYADEFLSVLNIEDLNKLIITQ
;
A
#
# COMPACT_ATOMS: atom_id res chain seq x y z
N MET A 1 -22.86 27.24 0.01
CA MET A 1 -22.59 25.87 0.47
C MET A 1 -22.01 25.07 -0.68
N ALA A 2 -20.82 24.53 -0.46
CA ALA A 2 -20.16 23.59 -1.35
C ALA A 2 -20.36 22.15 -0.83
N GLN A 3 -20.01 21.17 -1.66
CA GLN A 3 -20.10 19.75 -1.31
C GLN A 3 -18.74 19.09 -1.39
N TYR A 4 -18.42 18.30 -0.39
CA TYR A 4 -17.21 17.48 -0.34
C TYR A 4 -17.59 16.00 -0.33
N LYS A 5 -17.01 15.24 -1.25
CA LYS A 5 -17.16 13.78 -1.28
C LYS A 5 -16.02 13.15 -0.47
N VAL A 6 -16.37 12.50 0.64
CA VAL A 6 -15.44 11.81 1.53
C VAL A 6 -14.63 10.78 0.75
N ARG A 7 -13.31 10.80 0.94
CA ARG A 7 -12.38 9.83 0.36
C ARG A 7 -12.14 8.68 1.32
N SER A 8 -11.72 7.52 0.78
CA SER A 8 -11.52 6.31 1.57
C SER A 8 -10.50 6.56 2.70
N GLY A 9 -10.84 6.14 3.92
CA GLY A 9 -9.98 6.26 5.10
C GLY A 9 -9.92 7.65 5.74
N GLN A 10 -10.79 8.59 5.34
CA GLN A 10 -10.92 9.88 6.04
C GLN A 10 -11.93 9.80 7.18
N ASN A 11 -11.57 10.35 8.33
CA ASN A 11 -12.50 10.67 9.40
C ASN A 11 -12.91 12.16 9.36
N ILE A 12 -13.80 12.57 10.28
CA ILE A 12 -14.33 13.94 10.31
C ILE A 12 -13.25 15.01 10.56
N TYR A 13 -12.19 14.68 11.30
CA TYR A 13 -11.06 15.58 11.57
C TYR A 13 -10.23 15.82 10.31
N ASP A 14 -10.10 14.80 9.48
CA ASP A 14 -9.36 14.85 8.21
C ASP A 14 -10.04 15.74 7.20
N VAL A 15 -11.36 15.60 7.10
CA VAL A 15 -12.18 16.44 6.24
C VAL A 15 -12.11 17.89 6.73
N ALA A 16 -12.14 18.13 8.04
CA ALA A 16 -12.02 19.47 8.59
C ALA A 16 -10.65 20.11 8.28
N LEU A 17 -9.55 19.36 8.44
CA LEU A 17 -8.22 19.84 8.04
C LEU A 17 -8.14 20.11 6.54
N THR A 18 -8.71 19.24 5.71
CA THR A 18 -8.71 19.39 4.24
C THR A 18 -9.45 20.66 3.81
N LEU A 19 -10.63 20.91 4.39
CA LEU A 19 -11.51 21.99 3.95
C LEU A 19 -11.18 23.34 4.60
N TYR A 20 -10.72 23.33 5.86
CA TYR A 20 -10.55 24.55 6.66
C TYR A 20 -9.12 24.79 7.13
N GLY A 21 -8.21 23.82 6.98
CA GLY A 21 -6.83 23.91 7.47
C GLY A 21 -6.72 23.88 8.99
N SER A 22 -7.81 23.57 9.69
CA SER A 22 -7.90 23.46 11.16
C SER A 22 -8.98 22.43 11.52
N ILE A 23 -8.75 21.68 12.60
CA ILE A 23 -9.75 20.76 13.16
C ILE A 23 -11.00 21.50 13.66
N GLU A 24 -10.91 22.80 13.93
CA GLU A 24 -12.05 23.63 14.34
C GLU A 24 -13.13 23.71 13.25
N GLY A 25 -12.78 23.41 11.99
CA GLY A 25 -13.73 23.31 10.88
C GLY A 25 -14.84 22.27 11.08
N ILE A 26 -14.65 21.32 12.01
CA ILE A 26 -15.69 20.36 12.40
C ILE A 26 -16.98 21.04 12.80
N PHE A 27 -16.93 22.20 13.46
CA PHE A 27 -18.15 22.89 13.91
C PHE A 27 -19.05 23.27 12.73
N ASP A 28 -18.48 23.74 11.62
CA ASP A 28 -19.26 24.06 10.42
C ASP A 28 -19.82 22.79 9.77
N LEU A 29 -19.03 21.71 9.73
CA LEU A 29 -19.49 20.42 9.20
C LEU A 29 -20.68 19.86 9.99
N LEU A 30 -20.65 19.94 11.32
CA LEU A 30 -21.74 19.48 12.19
C LEU A 30 -23.01 20.32 12.02
N ILE A 31 -22.87 21.65 11.86
CA ILE A 31 -24.02 22.54 11.66
C ILE A 31 -24.62 22.38 10.26
N SER A 32 -23.77 22.12 9.26
CA SER A 32 -24.18 22.02 7.85
C SER A 32 -24.76 20.66 7.47
N ASN A 33 -24.69 19.66 8.35
CA ASN A 33 -25.15 18.29 8.10
C ASN A 33 -25.87 17.73 9.33
N GLU A 34 -27.20 17.83 9.39
CA GLU A 34 -28.01 17.42 10.55
C GLU A 34 -27.80 15.96 11.00
N TRP A 35 -27.43 15.07 10.08
CA TRP A 35 -27.18 13.66 10.35
C TRP A 35 -25.78 13.37 10.89
N LEU A 36 -24.85 14.32 10.77
CA LEU A 36 -23.45 14.16 11.15
C LEU A 36 -23.26 14.45 12.63
N ASN A 37 -22.58 13.55 13.33
CA ASN A 37 -22.15 13.74 14.71
C ASN A 37 -20.72 13.21 14.91
N MET A 38 -20.15 13.43 16.10
CA MET A 38 -18.77 13.06 16.41
C MET A 38 -18.50 11.54 16.39
N GLU A 39 -19.53 10.71 16.52
CA GLU A 39 -19.42 9.24 16.49
C GLU A 39 -19.67 8.66 15.10
N THR A 40 -20.02 9.52 14.13
CA THR A 40 -20.39 9.10 12.78
C THR A 40 -19.15 8.63 12.04
N GLN A 41 -19.10 7.33 11.71
CA GLN A 41 -18.06 6.78 10.86
C GLN A 41 -18.31 7.20 9.41
N LEU A 42 -17.36 7.93 8.84
CA LEU A 42 -17.42 8.35 7.45
C LEU A 42 -16.95 7.24 6.52
N SER A 43 -17.71 6.99 5.46
CA SER A 43 -17.36 6.03 4.41
C SER A 43 -17.08 6.73 3.09
N TYR A 44 -16.28 6.09 2.23
CA TYR A 44 -16.03 6.59 0.89
C TYR A 44 -17.34 6.93 0.16
N GLY A 45 -17.37 8.10 -0.46
CA GLY A 45 -18.49 8.54 -1.27
C GLY A 45 -19.63 9.22 -0.51
N MET A 46 -19.58 9.26 0.83
CA MET A 46 -20.46 10.14 1.60
C MET A 46 -20.25 11.60 1.18
N VAL A 47 -21.32 12.38 1.14
CA VAL A 47 -21.29 13.79 0.74
C VAL A 47 -21.56 14.66 1.96
N LEU A 48 -20.64 15.58 2.23
CA LEU A 48 -20.72 16.55 3.31
C LEU A 48 -20.93 17.94 2.72
N ASN A 49 -21.92 18.67 3.24
CA ASN A 49 -22.12 20.07 2.93
C ASN A 49 -21.23 20.93 3.82
N TYR A 50 -20.67 21.99 3.27
CA TYR A 50 -19.75 22.88 4.00
C TYR A 50 -19.74 24.29 3.41
N HIS A 51 -19.18 25.24 4.14
CA HIS A 51 -18.99 26.62 3.67
C HIS A 51 -17.52 26.90 3.32
N GLU A 52 -17.21 27.01 2.03
CA GLU A 52 -15.84 27.20 1.52
C GLU A 52 -15.22 28.54 1.96
N GLU A 53 -16.05 29.56 2.20
CA GLU A 53 -15.63 30.87 2.68
C GLU A 53 -15.09 30.88 4.12
N PHE A 54 -15.40 29.86 4.91
CA PHE A 54 -14.99 29.74 6.33
C PHE A 54 -13.63 29.07 6.54
N ALA A 55 -12.83 28.85 5.48
CA ALA A 55 -11.48 28.33 5.62
C ALA A 55 -10.68 29.14 6.65
N ILE A 56 -10.33 28.50 7.77
CA ILE A 56 -9.71 29.10 8.96
C ILE A 56 -8.25 29.41 8.65
N ASN A 57 -7.51 28.39 8.20
CA ASN A 57 -6.13 28.54 7.75
C ASN A 57 -6.04 28.37 6.23
N LYS A 58 -6.31 29.46 5.51
CA LYS A 58 -6.34 29.48 4.05
C LYS A 58 -5.02 29.06 3.41
N SER A 59 -3.88 29.42 4.00
CA SER A 59 -2.57 29.06 3.48
C SER A 59 -2.34 27.55 3.49
N ILE A 60 -2.83 26.85 4.53
CA ILE A 60 -2.76 25.38 4.59
C ILE A 60 -3.69 24.76 3.56
N VAL A 61 -4.94 25.22 3.46
CA VAL A 61 -5.91 24.69 2.48
C VAL A 61 -5.39 24.83 1.05
N ILE A 62 -4.84 26.00 0.72
CA ILE A 62 -4.23 26.26 -0.59
C ILE A 62 -3.04 25.32 -0.82
N TRP A 63 -2.13 25.21 0.14
CA TRP A 63 -0.97 24.32 0.01
C TRP A 63 -1.37 22.86 -0.20
N LEU A 64 -2.35 22.36 0.58
CA LEU A 64 -2.86 20.99 0.42
C LEU A 64 -3.44 20.76 -0.97
N LYS A 65 -4.22 21.72 -1.47
CA LYS A 65 -4.84 21.66 -2.79
C LYS A 65 -3.80 21.71 -3.91
N ASP A 66 -2.84 22.63 -3.84
CA ASP A 66 -1.81 22.83 -4.86
C ASP A 66 -0.84 21.64 -4.95
N ASN A 67 -0.62 20.93 -3.83
CA ASN A 67 0.24 19.75 -3.77
C ASN A 67 -0.53 18.42 -3.87
N ASN A 68 -1.84 18.47 -4.15
CA ASN A 68 -2.72 17.29 -4.24
C ASN A 68 -2.65 16.36 -3.01
N VAL A 69 -2.59 16.95 -1.82
CA VAL A 69 -2.42 16.23 -0.54
C VAL A 69 -3.78 15.92 0.07
N LEU A 70 -4.03 14.64 0.35
CA LEU A 70 -5.23 14.17 1.04
C LEU A 70 -4.93 13.93 2.52
N VAL A 71 -5.58 14.69 3.41
CA VAL A 71 -5.42 14.51 4.86
C VAL A 71 -6.17 13.26 5.30
N LYS A 72 -5.52 12.42 6.13
CA LYS A 72 -6.08 11.26 6.84
C LYS A 72 -5.41 11.14 8.21
N ASN A 73 -6.16 10.80 9.25
CA ASN A 73 -5.66 10.69 10.62
C ASN A 73 -5.85 9.25 11.08
N GLY A 74 -4.76 8.52 10.89
CA GLY A 74 -4.42 7.20 11.39
C GLY A 74 -2.94 7.06 11.10
N GLU A 75 -2.11 7.80 11.85
CA GLU A 75 -0.67 7.98 11.64
C GLU A 75 -0.30 8.58 10.26
N HIS A 76 -0.15 9.92 10.26
CA HIS A 76 0.35 10.77 9.17
C HIS A 76 -0.50 10.92 7.89
N ILE A 77 -0.30 12.07 7.24
CA ILE A 77 -0.75 12.35 5.89
C ILE A 77 0.13 11.51 4.94
N TYR A 78 -0.40 10.38 4.45
CA TYR A 78 0.25 9.58 3.42
C TYR A 78 -0.62 9.50 2.16
N HIS A 79 0.03 9.51 0.99
CA HIS A 79 -0.60 9.14 -0.27
C HIS A 79 -1.20 7.74 -0.12
N TYR A 80 -2.43 7.52 -0.62
CA TYR A 80 -2.93 6.16 -0.78
C TYR A 80 -1.91 5.41 -1.63
N LEU A 81 -1.38 4.31 -1.10
CA LEU A 81 -0.44 3.49 -1.83
C LEU A 81 -1.21 2.70 -2.88
N ASP A 82 -1.22 3.22 -4.10
CA ASP A 82 -1.82 2.55 -5.24
C ASP A 82 -0.79 1.59 -5.86
N ILE A 83 -0.78 0.34 -5.37
CA ILE A 83 0.10 -0.71 -5.89
C ILE A 83 -0.16 -0.95 -7.38
N GLU A 84 -1.41 -0.85 -7.83
CA GLU A 84 -1.75 -1.04 -9.24
C GLU A 84 -1.10 0.06 -10.10
N GLU A 85 -1.25 1.33 -9.72
CA GLU A 85 -0.63 2.45 -10.43
C GLU A 85 0.90 2.37 -10.40
N LEU A 86 1.48 2.02 -9.25
CA LEU A 86 2.92 1.83 -9.08
C LEU A 86 3.46 0.75 -10.04
N VAL A 87 2.84 -0.43 -10.06
CA VAL A 87 3.27 -1.54 -10.90
C VAL A 87 3.11 -1.18 -12.38
N LYS A 88 1.96 -0.62 -12.78
CA LYS A 88 1.71 -0.25 -14.17
C LYS A 88 2.71 0.80 -14.67
N SER A 89 3.00 1.82 -13.86
CA SER A 89 3.97 2.85 -14.21
C SER A 89 5.40 2.30 -14.29
N HIS A 90 5.78 1.39 -13.38
CA HIS A 90 7.07 0.72 -13.41
C HIS A 90 7.23 -0.15 -14.67
N ILE A 91 6.28 -1.03 -14.97
CA ILE A 91 6.33 -1.90 -16.16
C ILE A 91 6.35 -1.07 -17.45
N ALA A 92 5.54 0.00 -17.54
CA ALA A 92 5.56 0.88 -18.71
C ALA A 92 6.92 1.58 -18.91
N THR A 93 7.62 1.90 -17.82
CA THR A 93 8.89 2.65 -17.86
C THR A 93 10.09 1.74 -18.13
N TYR A 94 10.17 0.61 -17.43
CA TYR A 94 11.37 -0.24 -17.42
C TYR A 94 11.21 -1.52 -18.25
N HIS A 95 9.98 -1.96 -18.51
CA HIS A 95 9.65 -3.21 -19.21
C HIS A 95 8.77 -2.96 -20.43
N SER A 96 9.16 -2.01 -21.28
CA SER A 96 8.36 -1.55 -22.42
C SER A 96 7.98 -2.66 -23.42
N ALA A 97 8.81 -3.70 -23.55
CA ALA A 97 8.50 -4.87 -24.38
C ALA A 97 7.28 -5.64 -23.84
N ILE A 98 7.23 -5.86 -22.52
CA ILE A 98 6.08 -6.48 -21.84
C ILE A 98 4.85 -5.60 -22.02
N TYR A 99 4.97 -4.31 -21.72
CA TYR A 99 3.87 -3.34 -21.85
C TYR A 99 3.27 -3.32 -23.27
N ASN A 100 4.12 -3.29 -24.30
CA ASN A 100 3.67 -3.31 -25.68
C ASN A 100 2.96 -4.63 -26.03
N SER A 101 3.49 -5.77 -25.59
CA SER A 101 2.84 -7.07 -25.84
C SER A 101 1.47 -7.17 -25.18
N LEU A 102 1.30 -6.65 -23.96
CA LEU A 102 0.01 -6.61 -23.27
C LEU A 102 -1.02 -5.77 -24.03
N SER A 103 -0.59 -4.68 -24.66
CA SER A 103 -1.50 -3.82 -25.44
C SER A 103 -2.11 -4.51 -26.66
N GLU A 104 -1.52 -5.61 -27.13
CA GLU A 104 -2.03 -6.43 -28.24
C GLU A 104 -2.99 -7.53 -27.76
N MET A 105 -3.06 -7.79 -26.45
CA MET A 105 -3.93 -8.81 -25.85
C MET A 105 -5.35 -8.29 -25.63
N SER A 106 -6.29 -9.20 -25.38
CA SER A 106 -7.66 -8.84 -25.00
C SER A 106 -7.71 -8.13 -23.65
N SER A 107 -8.77 -7.36 -23.39
CA SER A 107 -8.96 -6.66 -22.11
C SER A 107 -8.96 -7.61 -20.91
N ASP A 108 -9.51 -8.81 -21.07
CA ASP A 108 -9.56 -9.81 -20.00
C ASP A 108 -8.16 -10.36 -19.68
N GLU A 109 -7.35 -10.64 -20.70
CA GLU A 109 -5.95 -11.08 -20.53
C GLU A 109 -5.09 -9.99 -19.89
N GLN A 110 -5.27 -8.74 -20.31
CA GLN A 110 -4.60 -7.59 -19.69
C GLN A 110 -4.97 -7.47 -18.21
N ASN A 111 -6.26 -7.56 -17.88
CA ASN A 111 -6.73 -7.48 -16.50
C ASN A 111 -6.16 -8.62 -15.66
N MET A 112 -6.17 -9.86 -16.16
CA MET A 112 -5.59 -11.01 -15.46
C MET A 112 -4.09 -10.84 -15.19
N TYR A 113 -3.34 -10.30 -16.15
CA TYR A 113 -1.91 -10.02 -15.96
C TYR A 113 -1.68 -8.93 -14.92
N TRP A 114 -2.41 -7.82 -14.98
CA TRP A 114 -2.22 -6.76 -13.99
C TRP A 114 -2.63 -7.23 -12.60
N GLU A 115 -3.77 -7.91 -12.48
CA GLU A 115 -4.25 -8.49 -11.23
C GLU A 115 -3.23 -9.45 -10.61
N SER A 116 -2.52 -10.26 -11.40
CA SER A 116 -1.50 -11.16 -10.84
C SER A 116 -0.34 -10.41 -10.18
N LEU A 117 -0.04 -9.19 -10.64
CA LEU A 117 1.05 -8.38 -10.10
C LEU A 117 0.68 -7.58 -8.85
N TYR A 118 -0.59 -7.16 -8.70
CA TYR A 118 -1.03 -6.40 -7.52
C TYR A 118 -1.92 -7.19 -6.55
N THR A 119 -2.07 -8.51 -6.77
CA THR A 119 -2.71 -9.40 -5.79
C THR A 119 -1.71 -9.79 -4.69
N PRO A 120 -2.06 -9.62 -3.39
CA PRO A 120 -1.22 -10.06 -2.29
C PRO A 120 -0.90 -11.57 -2.35
N ARG A 121 0.36 -11.93 -2.20
CA ARG A 121 0.85 -13.32 -2.20
C ARG A 121 1.43 -13.80 -0.89
N ILE A 122 2.08 -12.93 -0.14
CA ILE A 122 2.56 -13.24 1.22
C ILE A 122 2.25 -12.05 2.11
N VAL A 123 1.75 -12.31 3.32
CA VAL A 123 1.59 -11.31 4.37
C VAL A 123 2.52 -11.67 5.52
N ILE A 124 3.28 -10.72 6.04
CA ILE A 124 4.25 -10.93 7.12
C ILE A 124 3.89 -10.01 8.28
N HIS A 125 3.62 -10.60 9.43
CA HIS A 125 3.42 -9.89 10.68
C HIS A 125 4.79 -9.66 11.32
N GLN A 126 5.40 -8.51 10.99
CA GLN A 126 6.70 -8.11 11.45
C GLN A 126 6.62 -7.47 12.85
N GLN A 127 7.67 -7.70 13.66
CA GLN A 127 7.86 -7.04 14.95
C GLN A 127 9.27 -6.48 15.07
N GLY A 128 9.37 -5.29 15.66
CA GLY A 128 10.66 -4.65 15.94
C GLY A 128 10.97 -3.53 14.95
N GLN A 129 12.22 -3.09 14.95
CA GLN A 129 12.63 -1.89 14.19
C GLN A 129 13.22 -2.22 12.82
N THR A 130 13.67 -3.44 12.59
CA THR A 130 14.27 -3.84 11.33
C THR A 130 13.66 -5.14 10.83
N THR A 131 13.68 -5.31 9.52
CA THR A 131 13.41 -6.58 8.85
C THR A 131 14.48 -6.78 7.80
N ASP A 132 14.88 -8.03 7.62
CA ASP A 132 15.89 -8.43 6.65
C ASP A 132 15.52 -9.80 6.09
N MET A 133 15.79 -9.97 4.81
CA MET A 133 15.61 -11.22 4.07
C MET A 133 16.55 -11.23 2.87
N ILE A 134 17.00 -12.42 2.50
CA ILE A 134 17.82 -12.61 1.31
C ILE A 134 17.00 -13.30 0.25
N MET A 135 17.02 -12.74 -0.96
CA MET A 135 16.19 -13.20 -2.07
C MET A 135 16.99 -13.28 -3.35
N ARG A 136 16.71 -14.29 -4.18
CA ARG A 136 17.18 -14.37 -5.56
C ARG A 136 16.01 -14.76 -6.44
N LEU A 137 15.55 -13.86 -7.30
CA LEU A 137 14.39 -14.10 -8.16
C LEU A 137 14.77 -14.89 -9.42
N LYS A 138 13.79 -15.52 -10.04
CA LYS A 138 13.91 -16.05 -11.40
C LYS A 138 13.77 -14.91 -12.41
N ALA A 139 14.33 -15.13 -13.60
CA ALA A 139 14.31 -14.13 -14.66
C ALA A 139 12.87 -13.70 -15.01
N ASP A 140 12.71 -12.43 -15.36
CA ASP A 140 11.46 -11.83 -15.82
C ASP A 140 10.29 -11.95 -14.82
N THR A 141 10.59 -11.99 -13.52
CA THR A 141 9.57 -11.92 -12.45
C THR A 141 9.78 -10.70 -11.56
N HIS A 142 8.71 -10.25 -10.93
CA HIS A 142 8.68 -9.03 -10.13
C HIS A 142 8.16 -9.34 -8.72
N LEU A 143 8.91 -8.88 -7.72
CA LEU A 143 8.44 -8.83 -6.33
C LEU A 143 8.22 -7.37 -5.96
N ILE A 144 7.06 -7.07 -5.39
CA ILE A 144 6.75 -5.76 -4.83
C ILE A 144 6.55 -5.92 -3.33
N VAL A 145 7.31 -5.15 -2.55
CA VAL A 145 7.29 -5.18 -1.09
C VAL A 145 6.67 -3.89 -0.57
N ASP A 146 5.47 -4.00 -0.02
CA ASP A 146 4.87 -2.96 0.83
C ASP A 146 5.27 -3.23 2.28
N TRP A 147 6.00 -2.29 2.90
CA TRP A 147 6.55 -2.45 4.25
C TRP A 147 5.53 -2.28 5.38
N GLY A 148 4.31 -1.81 5.07
CA GLY A 148 3.26 -1.63 6.07
C GLY A 148 3.49 -0.45 7.03
N ASP A 149 4.39 0.46 6.68
CA ASP A 149 4.67 1.72 7.39
C ASP A 149 4.54 2.95 6.49
N TYR A 150 3.92 2.76 5.31
CA TYR A 150 3.69 3.80 4.31
C TYR A 150 4.96 4.38 3.68
N SER A 151 6.11 3.73 3.85
CA SER A 151 7.27 4.00 3.00
C SER A 151 6.98 3.62 1.54
N ALA A 152 7.78 4.15 0.61
CA ALA A 152 7.65 3.80 -0.79
C ALA A 152 7.91 2.29 -0.95
N PRO A 153 7.05 1.54 -1.68
CA PRO A 153 7.26 0.13 -1.87
C PRO A 153 8.54 -0.12 -2.64
N GLN A 154 9.19 -1.22 -2.31
CA GLN A 154 10.38 -1.66 -3.02
C GLN A 154 9.96 -2.64 -4.12
N ILE A 155 10.40 -2.39 -5.34
CA ILE A 155 10.31 -3.36 -6.43
C ILE A 155 11.66 -4.06 -6.50
N VAL A 156 11.63 -5.38 -6.38
CA VAL A 156 12.80 -6.27 -6.48
C VAL A 156 12.68 -7.06 -7.77
N GLU A 157 13.73 -7.02 -8.57
CA GLU A 157 13.83 -7.69 -9.86
C GLU A 157 15.27 -8.17 -10.11
N GLY A 158 15.43 -9.06 -11.09
CA GLY A 158 16.74 -9.58 -11.48
C GLY A 158 17.13 -10.90 -10.79
N THR A 159 18.19 -11.51 -11.31
CA THR A 159 18.59 -12.89 -10.96
C THR A 159 19.78 -12.96 -9.99
N GLU A 160 20.28 -11.81 -9.55
CA GLU A 160 21.33 -11.72 -8.55
C GLU A 160 20.75 -11.86 -7.14
N GLU A 161 21.57 -12.35 -6.21
CA GLU A 161 21.20 -12.41 -4.79
C GLU A 161 21.16 -11.00 -4.20
N GLN A 162 20.04 -10.66 -3.59
CA GLN A 162 19.76 -9.34 -3.05
C GLN A 162 19.35 -9.47 -1.59
N GLU A 163 19.90 -8.59 -0.77
CA GLU A 163 19.47 -8.36 0.61
C GLU A 163 18.37 -7.29 0.58
N VAL A 164 17.19 -7.65 1.07
CA VAL A 164 15.99 -6.80 1.03
C VAL A 164 15.64 -6.42 2.46
N GLU A 165 16.19 -5.30 2.91
CA GLU A 165 16.05 -4.81 4.27
C GLU A 165 15.18 -3.56 4.36
N HIS A 166 14.57 -3.37 5.54
CA HIS A 166 13.88 -2.13 5.87
C HIS A 166 14.04 -1.77 7.35
N CYS A 167 14.15 -0.47 7.62
CA CYS A 167 14.31 0.09 8.96
C CYS A 167 13.17 1.07 9.29
N TYR A 168 12.36 0.69 10.27
CA TYR A 168 11.20 1.44 10.73
C TYR A 168 11.61 2.60 11.65
N LYS A 169 10.81 3.67 11.66
CA LYS A 169 11.05 4.87 12.49
C LYS A 169 10.86 4.65 14.01
N GLY A 170 10.52 3.43 14.43
CA GLY A 170 10.39 3.02 15.82
C GLY A 170 10.14 1.52 15.94
N SER A 171 10.16 1.00 17.16
CA SER A 171 9.76 -0.38 17.42
C SER A 171 8.23 -0.49 17.32
N GLY A 172 7.74 -1.22 16.32
CA GLY A 172 6.32 -1.36 16.05
C GLY A 172 5.93 -2.77 15.65
N LYS A 173 4.64 -2.92 15.33
CA LYS A 173 4.11 -4.08 14.60
C LYS A 173 3.75 -3.59 13.22
N HIS A 174 4.29 -4.21 12.20
CA HIS A 174 4.06 -3.85 10.81
C HIS A 174 3.52 -5.05 10.05
N ILE A 175 2.71 -4.79 9.03
CA ILE A 175 2.22 -5.81 8.12
C ILE A 175 2.91 -5.59 6.78
N ILE A 176 3.94 -6.38 6.52
CA ILE A 176 4.60 -6.37 5.22
C ILE A 176 3.76 -7.21 4.27
N THR A 177 3.48 -6.70 3.07
CA THR A 177 2.72 -7.42 2.04
C THR A 177 3.57 -7.56 0.79
N PHE A 178 3.72 -8.78 0.31
CA PHE A 178 4.36 -9.08 -0.96
C PHE A 178 3.31 -9.23 -2.04
N TYR A 179 3.55 -8.55 -3.15
CA TYR A 179 2.79 -8.64 -4.39
C TYR A 179 3.73 -9.07 -5.52
N GLY A 180 3.17 -9.30 -6.70
CA GLY A 180 3.94 -9.63 -7.90
C GLY A 180 3.86 -11.10 -8.27
N ASP A 181 4.37 -11.44 -9.45
CA ASP A 181 4.39 -12.80 -10.00
C ASP A 181 5.63 -13.61 -9.60
N PHE A 182 6.45 -13.06 -8.68
CA PHE A 182 7.74 -13.62 -8.26
C PHE A 182 7.78 -15.15 -8.09
N GLU A 183 8.86 -15.72 -8.62
CA GLU A 183 9.38 -17.03 -8.28
C GLU A 183 10.83 -16.88 -7.84
N CYS A 184 11.23 -17.63 -6.82
CA CYS A 184 12.56 -17.51 -6.25
C CYS A 184 13.42 -18.72 -6.64
N SER A 185 14.70 -18.49 -6.86
CA SER A 185 15.72 -19.55 -6.74
C SER A 185 16.22 -19.67 -5.31
N LYS A 186 16.19 -18.57 -4.54
CA LYS A 186 16.48 -18.56 -3.10
C LYS A 186 15.55 -17.60 -2.37
N LEU A 187 14.95 -18.07 -1.28
CA LEU A 187 14.09 -17.32 -0.38
C LEU A 187 14.52 -17.59 1.06
N ASP A 188 15.23 -16.65 1.68
CA ASP A 188 15.80 -16.81 3.02
C ASP A 188 15.15 -15.82 3.99
N PHE A 189 14.33 -16.37 4.89
CA PHE A 189 13.60 -15.68 5.94
C PHE A 189 14.19 -15.94 7.33
N ARG A 190 15.45 -16.37 7.44
CA ARG A 190 16.05 -16.64 8.76
C ARG A 190 16.19 -15.38 9.62
N GLU A 191 16.48 -14.24 9.01
CA GLU A 191 16.56 -12.93 9.65
C GLU A 191 15.25 -12.13 9.56
N LEU A 192 14.18 -12.76 9.06
CA LEU A 192 12.87 -12.15 8.98
C LEU A 192 12.27 -12.05 10.40
N ASN A 193 12.19 -10.83 10.92
CA ASN A 193 11.65 -10.55 12.24
C ASN A 193 10.11 -10.58 12.27
N GLY A 194 9.50 -11.74 12.01
CA GLY A 194 8.04 -11.86 11.95
C GLY A 194 7.52 -13.23 11.58
N ILE A 195 6.20 -13.36 11.50
CA ILE A 195 5.51 -14.57 11.02
C ILE A 195 4.97 -14.31 9.61
N TYR A 196 5.31 -15.16 8.65
CA TYR A 196 4.82 -15.08 7.28
C TYR A 196 3.63 -16.00 7.03
N TYR A 197 2.72 -15.54 6.18
CA TYR A 197 1.49 -16.21 5.75
C TYR A 197 1.39 -16.15 4.23
N PRO A 198 1.79 -17.23 3.52
CA PRO A 198 1.55 -17.34 2.09
C PRO A 198 0.03 -17.42 1.85
N LEU A 199 -0.46 -16.62 0.91
CA LEU A 199 -1.88 -16.58 0.51
C LEU A 199 -2.18 -17.47 -0.69
N GLY A 200 -1.14 -18.04 -1.28
CA GLY A 200 -1.18 -19.02 -2.36
C GLY A 200 0.16 -19.73 -2.47
N THR A 201 0.33 -20.51 -3.54
CA THR A 201 1.58 -21.21 -3.79
C THR A 201 2.71 -20.24 -4.12
N ILE A 202 3.86 -20.43 -3.48
CA ILE A 202 5.11 -19.71 -3.73
C ILE A 202 6.15 -20.74 -4.18
N TYR A 203 6.81 -20.51 -5.30
CA TYR A 203 7.87 -21.38 -5.81
C TYR A 203 9.24 -20.81 -5.40
N ALA A 204 10.05 -21.62 -4.73
CA ALA A 204 11.39 -21.24 -4.27
C ALA A 204 12.33 -22.44 -4.30
N ASP A 205 13.32 -22.49 -5.19
CA ASP A 205 14.22 -23.67 -5.30
C ASP A 205 14.93 -23.98 -3.95
N GLU A 206 15.42 -22.93 -3.27
CA GLU A 206 15.92 -22.98 -1.90
C GLU A 206 15.07 -22.10 -0.98
N PHE A 207 14.46 -22.69 0.06
CA PHE A 207 13.73 -21.95 1.11
C PHE A 207 14.34 -22.17 2.49
N LEU A 208 14.68 -21.08 3.18
CA LEU A 208 15.29 -21.10 4.51
C LEU A 208 14.44 -20.28 5.48
N SER A 209 14.10 -20.84 6.63
CA SER A 209 13.31 -20.17 7.66
C SER A 209 13.62 -20.75 9.04
N VAL A 210 13.63 -19.90 10.06
CA VAL A 210 13.70 -20.33 11.47
C VAL A 210 12.33 -20.78 12.00
N LEU A 211 11.24 -20.41 11.30
CA LEU A 211 9.89 -20.79 11.67
C LEU A 211 9.55 -22.18 11.14
N ASN A 212 9.20 -23.07 12.07
CA ASN A 212 8.70 -24.38 11.74
C ASN A 212 7.16 -24.39 11.76
N ILE A 213 6.53 -23.78 10.76
CA ILE A 213 5.08 -23.75 10.61
C ILE A 213 4.69 -24.74 9.50
N GLU A 214 4.51 -26.01 9.86
CA GLU A 214 4.32 -27.11 8.89
C GLU A 214 3.22 -26.82 7.85
N ASP A 215 2.08 -26.26 8.25
CA ASP A 215 0.97 -26.06 7.32
C ASP A 215 1.19 -24.89 6.35
N LEU A 216 1.82 -23.80 6.80
CA LEU A 216 2.12 -22.66 5.93
C LEU A 216 3.32 -22.96 5.02
N ASN A 217 4.29 -23.72 5.52
CA ASN A 217 5.47 -24.11 4.73
C ASN A 217 5.09 -25.04 3.56
N LYS A 218 3.96 -25.75 3.61
CA LYS A 218 3.44 -26.54 2.47
C LYS A 218 3.02 -25.68 1.27
N LEU A 219 2.76 -24.38 1.47
CA LEU A 219 2.46 -23.45 0.39
C LEU A 219 3.74 -22.94 -0.30
N ILE A 220 4.92 -23.21 0.26
CA ILE A 220 6.20 -22.90 -0.33
C ILE A 220 6.75 -24.18 -0.96
N ILE A 221 6.69 -24.25 -2.29
CA ILE A 221 7.12 -25.43 -3.05
C ILE A 221 8.58 -25.26 -3.45
N THR A 222 9.42 -26.12 -2.88
CA THR A 222 10.84 -26.26 -3.27
C THR A 222 10.96 -27.22 -4.45
N GLN A 223 11.58 -26.76 -5.55
CA GLN A 223 11.77 -27.53 -6.79
C GLN A 223 13.25 -27.80 -7.06
#